data_AF-A0A7Z8RGY5-F1
#
_entry.id   AF-A0A7Z8RGY5-F1
#
_cell.length_a   1.000
_cell.length_b   1.000
_cell.length_c   1.000
_cell.angle_alpha   90.00
_cell.angle_beta   90.00
_cell.angle_gamma   90.00
#
_symmetry.space_group_name_H-M   'P 1'
#
loop_
_entity.id
_entity.type
_entity.pdbx_description
1 polymer ?
#
loop_
_entity_poly.entity_id
_entity_poly.type
_entity_poly.pdbx_seq_one_letter_code
_entity_poly.pdbx_strand_id
1 'polypeptide(L)'
;MEGYYGNFFVITLLLINGTAIFLFFLSVSPKIKAKNLSSIMICLGINLIIIPAAFLIGGIADYAGVAANYGAYFAGESATAPPLVSRALYFLGGFLFIQGIPLLILLAAFWKFARAKKIKQV
;
A
#
# COMPACT_ATOMS: atom_id res chain seq x y z
N MET A 1 18.00 0.44 -20.93
CA MET A 1 17.26 1.17 -19.88
C MET A 1 16.25 0.26 -19.17
N GLU A 2 15.54 -0.61 -19.88
CA GLU A 2 14.54 -1.56 -19.33
C GLU A 2 15.06 -2.45 -18.18
N GLY A 3 16.29 -2.97 -18.30
CA GLY A 3 16.90 -3.80 -17.25
C GLY A 3 17.19 -3.08 -15.93
N TYR A 4 17.33 -1.76 -15.92
CA TYR A 4 17.61 -0.99 -14.70
C TYR A 4 16.33 -0.78 -13.87
N TYR A 5 15.22 -0.46 -14.53
CA TYR A 5 13.90 -0.33 -13.89
C TYR A 5 13.37 -1.66 -13.34
N GLY A 6 13.58 -2.76 -14.08
CA GLY A 6 13.26 -4.11 -13.61
C GLY A 6 14.01 -4.48 -12.33
N ASN A 7 15.33 -4.24 -12.30
CA ASN A 7 16.13 -4.48 -11.09
C ASN A 7 15.70 -3.59 -9.91
N PHE A 8 15.42 -2.31 -10.15
CA PHE A 8 14.94 -1.40 -9.10
C PHE A 8 13.62 -1.89 -8.48
N PHE A 9 12.69 -2.38 -9.30
CA PHE A 9 11.41 -2.89 -8.82
C PHE A 9 11.58 -4.17 -7.99
N VAL A 10 12.37 -5.12 -8.46
CA VAL A 10 12.67 -6.37 -7.73
C VAL A 10 13.36 -6.10 -6.40
N ILE A 11 14.38 -5.22 -6.39
CA ILE A 11 15.08 -4.82 -5.17
C ILE A 11 14.12 -4.14 -4.20
N THR A 12 13.27 -3.24 -4.68
CA THR A 12 12.28 -2.54 -3.85
C THR A 12 11.28 -3.53 -3.23
N LEU A 13 10.76 -4.47 -4.01
CA LEU A 13 9.87 -5.52 -3.50
C LEU A 13 10.56 -6.39 -2.46
N LEU A 14 11.82 -6.79 -2.70
CA LEU A 14 12.60 -7.56 -1.74
C LEU A 14 12.80 -6.80 -0.43
N LEU A 15 13.12 -5.51 -0.50
CA LEU A 15 13.30 -4.65 0.67
C LEU A 15 12.01 -4.49 1.47
N ILE A 16 10.87 -4.27 0.81
CA ILE A 16 9.56 -4.14 1.47
C ILE A 16 9.20 -5.43 2.21
N ASN A 17 9.31 -6.58 1.54
CA ASN A 17 9.01 -7.88 2.14
C ASN A 17 9.99 -8.23 3.27
N GLY A 18 11.28 -8.01 3.07
CA GLY A 18 12.31 -8.21 4.09
C GLY A 18 12.08 -7.33 5.33
N THR A 19 11.73 -6.06 5.13
CA THR A 19 11.39 -5.14 6.24
C THR A 19 10.16 -5.63 6.99
N ALA A 20 9.12 -6.09 6.29
CA ALA A 20 7.92 -6.60 6.94
C ALA A 20 8.17 -7.83 7.82
N ILE A 21 8.95 -8.79 7.31
CA ILE A 21 9.36 -9.99 8.03
C ILE A 21 10.21 -9.60 9.26
N PHE A 22 11.14 -8.67 9.09
CA PHE A 22 11.95 -8.14 10.19
C PHE A 22 11.10 -7.48 11.28
N LEU A 23 10.11 -6.66 10.89
CA LEU A 23 9.15 -6.08 11.83
C LEU A 23 8.32 -7.13 12.55
N PHE A 24 7.96 -8.22 11.88
CA PHE A 24 7.25 -9.34 12.51
C PHE A 24 8.11 -9.99 13.61
N PHE A 25 9.39 -10.29 13.34
CA PHE A 25 10.28 -10.83 14.37
C PHE A 25 10.51 -9.86 15.53
N LEU A 26 10.71 -8.57 15.24
CA LEU A 26 10.81 -7.54 16.27
C LEU A 26 9.52 -7.43 17.10
N SER A 27 8.35 -7.67 16.50
CA SER A 27 7.07 -7.58 17.20
C SER A 27 6.94 -8.57 18.35
N VAL A 28 7.63 -9.72 18.26
CA VAL A 28 7.63 -10.79 19.27
C VAL A 28 8.72 -10.55 20.34
N SER A 29 9.65 -9.61 20.11
CA SER A 29 10.74 -9.32 21.03
C SER A 29 10.22 -8.85 22.40
N PRO A 30 10.81 -9.33 23.53
CA PRO A 30 10.45 -8.90 24.88
C PRO A 30 10.48 -7.38 25.06
N LYS A 31 11.46 -6.70 24.43
CA LYS A 31 11.63 -5.24 24.47
C LYS A 31 10.43 -4.49 23.88
N ILE A 32 9.87 -5.01 22.79
CA ILE A 32 8.71 -4.41 22.11
C ILE A 32 7.42 -4.76 22.85
N LYS A 33 7.30 -5.99 23.33
CA LYS A 33 6.15 -6.45 24.12
C LYS A 33 6.00 -5.65 25.41
N ALA A 34 7.11 -5.36 26.11
CA ALA A 34 7.11 -4.52 27.30
C ALA A 34 6.62 -3.08 27.05
N LYS A 35 6.75 -2.58 25.81
CA LYS A 35 6.27 -1.25 25.40
C LYS A 35 4.83 -1.26 24.88
N ASN A 36 4.14 -2.40 24.89
CA ASN A 36 2.82 -2.58 24.27
C ASN A 36 2.77 -2.20 22.77
N LEU A 37 3.91 -2.27 22.08
CA LEU A 37 4.04 -1.90 20.66
C LEU A 37 3.86 -3.10 19.71
N SER A 38 3.81 -4.31 20.23
CA SER A 38 3.75 -5.56 19.45
C SER A 38 2.61 -5.54 18.42
N SER A 39 1.41 -5.13 18.84
CA SER A 39 0.25 -5.04 17.94
C SER A 39 0.46 -4.02 16.80
N ILE A 40 1.06 -2.85 17.07
CA ILE A 40 1.36 -1.86 16.03
C ILE A 40 2.38 -2.41 15.03
N MET A 41 3.41 -3.11 15.52
CA MET A 41 4.44 -3.68 14.67
C MET A 41 3.90 -4.79 13.76
N ILE A 42 2.99 -5.63 14.25
CA ILE A 42 2.30 -6.65 13.44
C ILE A 42 1.44 -5.96 12.38
N CYS A 43 0.62 -4.97 12.76
CA CYS A 43 -0.20 -4.22 11.80
C CYS A 43 0.67 -3.54 10.73
N LEU A 44 1.81 -2.98 11.11
CA LEU A 44 2.75 -2.34 10.19
C LEU A 44 3.37 -3.36 9.23
N GLY A 45 3.78 -4.53 9.71
CA GLY A 45 4.30 -5.62 8.88
C GLY A 45 3.28 -6.11 7.85
N ILE A 46 2.03 -6.33 8.27
CA ILE A 46 0.93 -6.71 7.36
C ILE A 46 0.69 -5.62 6.31
N ASN A 47 0.69 -4.34 6.70
CA ASN A 47 0.56 -3.23 5.76
C ASN A 47 1.67 -3.25 4.70
N LEU A 48 2.92 -3.46 5.11
CA LEU A 48 4.06 -3.53 4.20
C LEU A 48 3.96 -4.71 3.22
N ILE A 49 3.51 -5.89 3.67
CA ILE A 49 3.32 -7.06 2.79
C ILE A 49 2.23 -6.82 1.74
N ILE A 50 1.21 -6.01 2.08
CA ILE A 50 0.09 -5.76 1.17
C ILE A 50 0.43 -4.70 0.10
N ILE A 51 1.39 -3.80 0.35
CA ILE A 51 1.81 -2.75 -0.59
C ILE A 51 2.17 -3.30 -1.99
N PRO A 52 3.00 -4.36 -2.14
CA PRO A 52 3.26 -4.99 -3.44
C PRO A 52 2.00 -5.41 -4.20
N ALA A 53 1.06 -6.06 -3.52
CA ALA A 53 -0.18 -6.53 -4.13
C ALA A 53 -1.08 -5.34 -4.53
N ALA A 54 -1.19 -4.33 -3.65
CA ALA A 54 -1.93 -3.10 -3.94
C ALA A 54 -1.33 -2.34 -5.13
N PHE A 55 -0.01 -2.28 -5.24
CA PHE A 55 0.70 -1.65 -6.35
C PHE A 55 0.42 -2.36 -7.68
N LEU A 56 0.47 -3.70 -7.70
CA LEU A 56 0.14 -4.49 -8.89
C LEU A 56 -1.31 -4.29 -9.32
N ILE A 57 -2.26 -4.33 -8.37
CA ILE A 57 -3.68 -4.14 -8.67
C ILE A 57 -3.96 -2.71 -9.15
N GLY A 58 -3.32 -1.70 -8.56
CA GLY A 58 -3.35 -0.33 -9.08
C GLY A 58 -2.83 -0.25 -10.52
N GLY A 59 -1.72 -0.91 -10.83
CA GLY A 59 -1.18 -0.95 -12.20
C GLY A 59 -2.12 -1.63 -13.21
N ILE A 60 -2.78 -2.72 -12.81
CA ILE A 60 -3.77 -3.40 -13.64
C ILE A 60 -5.00 -2.49 -13.86
N ALA A 61 -5.48 -1.83 -12.81
CA ALA A 61 -6.61 -0.91 -12.90
C ALA A 61 -6.30 0.28 -13.83
N ASP A 62 -5.09 0.86 -13.73
CA ASP A 62 -4.60 1.88 -14.65
C ASP A 62 -4.62 1.38 -16.10
N TYR A 63 -3.99 0.24 -16.37
CA TYR A 63 -3.96 -0.34 -17.72
C TYR A 63 -5.36 -0.60 -18.28
N ALA A 64 -6.25 -1.21 -17.49
CA ALA A 64 -7.62 -1.52 -17.90
C ALA A 64 -8.45 -0.26 -18.14
N GLY A 65 -8.34 0.73 -17.25
CA GLY A 65 -9.03 2.02 -17.39
C GLY A 65 -8.56 2.78 -18.62
N VAL A 66 -7.25 2.78 -18.89
CA VAL A 66 -6.67 3.34 -20.13
C VAL A 66 -7.21 2.62 -21.34
N ALA A 67 -7.17 1.29 -21.38
CA ALA A 67 -7.65 0.50 -22.52
C ALA A 67 -9.13 0.78 -22.84
N ALA A 68 -9.97 0.90 -21.81
CA ALA A 68 -11.39 1.23 -21.97
C ALA A 68 -11.61 2.65 -22.53
N ASN A 69 -10.94 3.67 -21.97
CA ASN A 69 -11.14 5.06 -22.40
C ASN A 69 -10.48 5.38 -23.75
N TYR A 70 -9.30 4.83 -24.02
CA TYR A 70 -8.67 4.99 -25.34
C TYR A 70 -9.40 4.17 -26.40
N GLY A 71 -9.89 2.98 -26.05
CA GLY A 71 -10.75 2.19 -26.94
C GLY A 71 -11.98 2.98 -27.39
N ALA A 72 -12.66 3.65 -26.47
CA ALA A 72 -13.78 4.54 -26.78
C ALA A 72 -13.38 5.75 -27.65
N TYR A 73 -12.20 6.35 -27.41
CA TYR A 73 -11.69 7.44 -28.25
C TYR A 73 -11.42 6.99 -29.70
N PHE A 74 -10.77 5.85 -29.91
CA PHE A 74 -10.48 5.32 -31.25
C PHE A 74 -11.73 4.78 -31.96
N ALA A 75 -12.73 4.30 -31.22
CA ALA A 75 -14.03 3.90 -31.76
C ALA A 75 -14.90 5.11 -32.19
N GLY A 76 -14.46 6.35 -31.92
CA GLY A 76 -15.21 7.57 -32.24
C GLY A 76 -16.31 7.91 -31.23
N GLU A 77 -16.37 7.19 -30.10
CA GLU A 77 -17.36 7.40 -29.04
C GLU A 77 -16.98 8.58 -28.12
N SER A 78 -15.73 9.05 -28.18
CA SER A 78 -15.24 10.24 -27.47
C SER A 78 -14.46 11.17 -28.41
N ALA A 79 -14.79 12.47 -28.38
CA ALA A 79 -14.09 13.51 -29.16
C ALA A 79 -12.78 13.99 -28.52
N THR A 80 -12.48 13.54 -27.29
CA THR A 80 -11.32 14.00 -26.50
C THR A 80 -10.50 12.83 -26.00
N ALA A 81 -9.17 12.94 -26.14
CA ALA A 81 -8.23 11.95 -25.63
C ALA A 81 -8.33 11.84 -24.10
N PRO A 82 -8.18 10.64 -23.51
CA PRO A 82 -8.30 10.46 -22.07
C PRO A 82 -7.26 11.28 -21.28
N PRO A 83 -7.65 12.01 -20.23
CA PRO A 83 -6.72 12.86 -19.49
C PRO A 83 -5.77 12.05 -18.60
N LEU A 84 -4.55 12.55 -18.40
CA LEU A 84 -3.56 11.96 -17.48
C LEU A 84 -4.08 11.81 -16.05
N VAL A 85 -5.00 12.68 -15.62
CA VAL A 85 -5.68 12.59 -14.31
C VAL A 85 -6.45 11.27 -14.18
N SER A 86 -7.09 10.78 -15.25
CA SER A 86 -7.83 9.50 -15.20
C SER A 86 -6.91 8.32 -14.91
N ARG A 87 -5.68 8.30 -15.46
CA ARG A 87 -4.69 7.25 -15.16
C ARG A 87 -4.37 7.16 -13.67
N ALA A 88 -4.00 8.30 -13.09
CA ALA A 88 -3.66 8.37 -11.67
C ALA A 88 -4.85 7.96 -10.79
N LEU A 89 -6.08 8.29 -11.19
CA LEU A 89 -7.29 7.88 -10.47
C LEU A 89 -7.56 6.38 -10.57
N TYR A 90 -7.36 5.74 -11.72
CA TYR A 90 -7.51 4.29 -11.85
C TYR A 90 -6.46 3.54 -11.03
N PHE A 91 -5.20 4.00 -11.09
CA PHE A 91 -4.14 3.47 -10.24
C PHE A 91 -4.48 3.63 -8.75
N LEU A 92 -4.83 4.85 -8.34
CA LEU A 92 -5.14 5.17 -6.94
C LEU A 92 -6.37 4.39 -6.46
N GLY A 93 -7.38 4.22 -7.31
CA GLY A 93 -8.57 3.43 -7.01
C GLY A 93 -8.22 1.97 -6.72
N GLY A 94 -7.48 1.31 -7.63
CA GLY A 94 -7.03 -0.07 -7.43
C GLY A 94 -6.10 -0.23 -6.21
N PHE A 95 -5.18 0.72 -6.03
CA PHE A 95 -4.24 0.71 -4.90
C PHE A 95 -4.95 0.89 -3.55
N LEU A 96 -5.79 1.92 -3.41
CA LEU A 96 -6.50 2.21 -2.17
C LEU A 96 -7.59 1.18 -1.86
N PHE A 97 -8.17 0.51 -2.86
CA PHE A 97 -9.13 -0.57 -2.62
C PHE A 97 -8.49 -1.71 -1.80
N ILE A 98 -7.24 -2.05 -2.09
CA ILE A 98 -6.50 -3.10 -1.40
C ILE A 98 -5.87 -2.58 -0.10
N GLN A 99 -5.30 -1.38 -0.13
CA GLN A 99 -4.55 -0.81 1.00
C GLN A 99 -5.44 -0.14 2.06
N GLY A 100 -6.69 0.20 1.72
CA GLY A 100 -7.60 0.96 2.58
C GLY A 100 -7.89 0.27 3.91
N ILE A 101 -8.25 -1.03 3.88
CA ILE A 101 -8.49 -1.81 5.11
C ILE A 101 -7.21 -1.91 5.97
N PRO A 102 -6.06 -2.34 5.42
CA PRO A 102 -4.79 -2.34 6.14
C PRO A 102 -4.44 -1.00 6.81
N LEU A 103 -4.63 0.13 6.11
CA LEU A 103 -4.33 1.46 6.64
C LEU A 103 -5.28 1.86 7.75
N LEU A 104 -6.57 1.57 7.62
CA LEU A 104 -7.57 1.84 8.66
C LEU A 104 -7.28 1.06 9.94
N ILE A 105 -6.91 -0.22 9.81
CA ILE A 105 -6.54 -1.06 10.95
C ILE A 105 -5.28 -0.52 11.64
N LEU A 106 -4.28 -0.09 10.86
CA LEU A 106 -3.06 0.52 11.41
C LEU A 106 -3.35 1.83 12.14
N LEU A 107 -4.19 2.69 11.55
CA LEU A 107 -4.61 3.94 12.17
C LEU A 107 -5.35 3.69 13.49
N ALA A 108 -6.25 2.71 13.54
CA ALA A 108 -6.95 2.31 14.76
C ALA A 108 -5.99 1.79 15.83
N ALA A 109 -4.96 1.01 15.45
CA ALA A 109 -3.93 0.53 16.37
C ALA A 109 -3.12 1.69 16.98
N PHE A 110 -2.72 2.66 16.15
CA PHE A 110 -2.03 3.88 16.63
C PHE A 110 -2.92 4.73 17.54
N TRP A 111 -4.19 4.90 17.19
CA TRP A 111 -5.16 5.63 18.01
C TRP A 111 -5.31 4.99 19.40
N LYS A 112 -5.49 3.66 19.44
CA LYS A 112 -5.60 2.90 20.69
C LYS A 112 -4.35 3.06 21.55
N PHE A 113 -3.17 2.98 20.93
CA PHE A 113 -1.89 3.17 21.63
C PHE A 113 -1.71 4.58 22.19
N ALA A 114 -2.04 5.61 21.41
CA ALA A 114 -1.97 7.01 21.85
C ALA A 114 -2.88 7.28 23.06
N ARG A 115 -4.09 6.74 23.05
CA ARG A 115 -5.02 6.81 24.20
C ARG A 115 -4.48 6.10 25.44
N ALA A 116 -3.92 4.90 25.28
CA ALA A 116 -3.35 4.15 26.41
C ALA A 116 -2.17 4.88 27.07
N LYS A 117 -1.37 5.62 26.28
CA LYS A 117 -0.29 6.47 26.83
C LYS A 117 -0.82 7.67 27.63
N LYS A 118 -1.88 8.33 27.15
CA LYS A 118 -2.53 9.46 27.85
C LYS A 118 -3.02 9.05 29.24
N ILE A 119 -3.60 7.86 29.38
CA ILE A 119 -4.15 7.37 30.66
C ILE A 119 -3.07 7.01 31.68
N LYS A 120 -1.89 6.54 31.23
CA LYS A 120 -0.77 6.22 32.14
C LYS A 120 0.04 7.43 32.63
N GLN A 121 -0.21 8.63 32.08
CA GLN A 121 0.50 9.86 32.45
C GLN A 121 -0.33 10.81 33.33
N VAL A 122 -1.54 10.40 33.71
CA VAL A 122 -2.41 11.07 34.70
C VAL A 122 -2.40 10.24 35.97
#